data_AF-A0A1V0A9Y4-F1
#
_entry.id   AF-A0A1V0A9Y4-F1
#
_cell.length_a   1.000
_cell.length_b   1.000
_cell.length_c   1.000
_cell.angle_alpha   90.00
_cell.angle_beta   90.00
_cell.angle_gamma   90.00
#
_symmetry.space_group_name_H-M   'P 1'
#
loop_
_entity.id
_entity.type
_entity.pdbx_description
1 polymer ?
#
loop_
_entity_poly.entity_id
_entity_poly.type
_entity_poly.pdbx_seq_one_letter_code
_entity_poly.pdbx_strand_id
1 'polypeptide(L)'
;MPQERETATGRCFVCKREFTFDPKEVVTFLIDPQTGFPPGFTALGTMRPATPEAVARSRDEPLCPDCHERAERYGARLDPPPPPQWPTWPPSGN
;
A
#
# COMPACT_ATOMS: atom_id res chain seq x y z
N MET A 1 13.69 -30.51 7.53
CA MET A 1 12.51 -30.65 6.65
C MET A 1 12.25 -29.28 6.03
N PRO A 2 12.43 -29.07 4.72
CA PRO A 2 12.02 -27.81 4.11
C PRO A 2 10.49 -27.73 4.22
N GLN A 3 9.97 -26.65 4.79
CA GLN A 3 8.53 -26.37 4.76
C GLN A 3 8.13 -26.19 3.29
N GLU A 4 7.25 -27.06 2.82
CA GLU A 4 6.65 -26.94 1.49
C GLU A 4 5.88 -25.63 1.47
N ARG A 5 6.35 -24.66 0.69
CA ARG A 5 5.72 -23.35 0.57
C ARG A 5 4.45 -23.54 -0.27
N GLU A 6 3.29 -23.39 0.35
CA GLU A 6 2.01 -23.36 -0.36
C GLU A 6 1.96 -22.08 -1.20
N THR A 7 2.29 -22.20 -2.48
CA THR A 7 2.23 -21.06 -3.40
C THR A 7 0.86 -20.98 -4.06
N ALA A 8 0.31 -19.77 -4.19
CA ALA A 8 -0.87 -19.46 -4.97
C ALA A 8 -0.50 -18.65 -6.22
N THR A 9 -1.34 -18.71 -7.26
CA THR A 9 -1.23 -17.84 -8.44
C THR A 9 -2.41 -16.88 -8.45
N GLY A 10 -2.13 -15.59 -8.63
CA GLY A 10 -3.15 -14.54 -8.69
C GLY A 10 -2.69 -13.36 -9.56
N ARG A 11 -3.52 -12.31 -9.63
CA ARG A 11 -3.26 -11.12 -10.45
C ARG A 11 -2.90 -9.94 -9.57
N CYS A 12 -1.84 -9.23 -9.94
CA CYS A 12 -1.45 -8.00 -9.26
C CYS A 12 -2.57 -6.96 -9.37
N PHE A 13 -2.99 -6.38 -8.26
CA PHE A 13 -4.03 -5.37 -8.25
C PHE A 13 -3.70 -4.15 -9.13
N VAL A 14 -2.43 -3.74 -9.18
CA VAL A 14 -2.00 -2.52 -9.89
C VAL A 14 -1.76 -2.77 -11.38
N CYS A 15 -0.85 -3.69 -11.71
CA CYS A 15 -0.45 -3.92 -13.11
C CYS A 15 -1.22 -5.05 -13.81
N LYS A 16 -2.11 -5.75 -13.10
CA LYS A 16 -2.98 -6.83 -13.60
C LYS A 16 -2.26 -8.08 -14.13
N ARG A 17 -0.91 -8.12 -14.12
CA ARG A 17 -0.12 -9.30 -14.46
C ARG A 17 -0.35 -10.45 -13.48
N GLU A 18 -0.33 -11.66 -13.98
CA GLU A 18 -0.34 -12.88 -13.18
C GLU A 18 1.04 -13.10 -12.54
N PHE A 19 1.05 -13.54 -11.29
CA PHE A 19 2.27 -13.89 -10.56
C PHE A 19 1.96 -14.93 -9.50
N THR A 20 2.99 -15.69 -9.13
CA THR A 20 2.93 -16.69 -8.06
C THR A 20 3.49 -16.10 -6.78
N PHE A 21 2.83 -16.35 -5.65
CA PHE A 21 3.21 -15.80 -4.36
C PHE A 21 2.84 -16.76 -3.22
N ASP A 22 3.46 -16.58 -2.06
CA ASP A 22 3.01 -17.20 -0.82
C ASP A 22 1.86 -16.35 -0.23
N PRO A 23 0.64 -16.91 -0.06
CA PRO A 23 -0.49 -16.17 0.49
C PRO A 23 -0.25 -15.58 1.88
N LYS A 24 0.72 -16.11 2.65
CA LYS A 24 1.04 -15.65 4.00
C LYS A 24 2.04 -14.50 4.01
N GLU A 25 2.81 -14.32 2.95
CA GLU A 25 3.87 -13.30 2.86
C GLU A 25 3.56 -12.18 1.84
N VAL A 26 2.59 -12.38 0.95
CA VAL A 26 2.25 -11.41 -0.09
C VAL A 26 1.68 -10.13 0.52
N VAL A 27 2.16 -8.98 0.04
CA VAL A 27 1.57 -7.68 0.38
C VAL A 27 0.23 -7.55 -0.34
N THR A 28 -0.81 -7.19 0.40
CA THR A 28 -2.16 -6.98 -0.12
C THR A 28 -2.65 -5.55 0.10
N PHE A 29 -3.61 -5.13 -0.72
CA PHE A 29 -4.42 -3.96 -0.44
C PHE A 29 -5.86 -4.38 -0.17
N LEU A 30 -6.47 -3.78 0.85
CA LEU A 30 -7.90 -3.90 1.08
C LEU A 30 -8.64 -3.05 0.06
N ILE A 31 -9.38 -3.68 -0.86
CA ILE A 31 -10.08 -3.00 -1.96
C ILE A 31 -11.58 -3.27 -1.87
N ASP A 32 -12.37 -2.21 -2.00
CA ASP A 32 -13.82 -2.30 -2.17
C ASP A 32 -14.14 -2.68 -3.62
N PRO A 33 -14.67 -3.88 -3.89
CA PRO A 33 -14.96 -4.32 -5.26
C PRO A 33 -16.03 -3.47 -5.96
N GLN A 34 -16.86 -2.73 -5.22
CA GLN A 34 -17.86 -1.85 -5.81
C GLN A 34 -17.23 -0.61 -6.45
N THR A 35 -16.16 -0.09 -5.84
CA THR A 35 -15.52 1.15 -6.31
C THR A 35 -14.19 0.91 -7.00
N GLY A 36 -13.55 -0.23 -6.75
CA GLY A 36 -12.20 -0.54 -7.23
C GLY A 36 -11.10 0.23 -6.49
N PHE A 37 -11.41 0.79 -5.32
CA PHE A 37 -10.46 1.58 -4.52
C PHE A 37 -10.43 1.10 -3.06
N PRO A 38 -9.41 1.48 -2.29
CA PRO A 38 -9.44 1.28 -0.85
C PRO A 38 -10.67 1.96 -0.20
N PRO A 39 -11.24 1.38 0.87
CA PRO A 39 -12.32 2.02 1.61
C PRO A 39 -11.98 3.45 2.01
N GLY A 40 -12.86 4.39 1.69
CA GLY A 40 -12.65 5.80 1.97
C GLY A 40 -11.82 6.56 0.94
N PHE A 41 -11.22 5.89 -0.05
CA PHE A 41 -10.57 6.54 -1.17
C PHE A 41 -11.59 6.91 -2.26
N THR A 42 -11.44 8.06 -2.89
CA THR A 42 -12.31 8.52 -3.98
C THR A 42 -11.58 8.52 -5.33
N ALA A 43 -12.34 8.49 -6.43
CA ALA A 43 -11.77 8.57 -7.77
C ALA A 43 -11.01 9.89 -8.05
N LEU A 44 -11.26 10.94 -7.26
CA LEU A 44 -10.53 12.21 -7.35
C LEU A 44 -9.21 12.22 -6.55
N GLY A 45 -8.83 11.08 -5.95
CA GLY A 45 -7.63 10.97 -5.14
C GLY A 45 -7.77 11.59 -3.75
N THR A 46 -8.99 11.81 -3.28
CA THR A 46 -9.25 12.36 -1.94
C THR A 46 -9.67 11.27 -0.96
N MET A 47 -9.50 11.54 0.33
CA MET A 47 -9.94 10.66 1.40
C MET A 47 -11.29 11.15 1.97
N ARG A 48 -12.14 10.20 2.29
CA ARG A 48 -13.38 10.37 3.06
C ARG A 48 -13.47 9.26 4.11
N PRO A 49 -14.28 9.44 5.17
CA PRO A 49 -14.56 8.35 6.09
C PRO A 49 -15.05 7.10 5.34
N ALA A 50 -14.43 5.96 5.63
CA ALA A 50 -14.88 4.67 5.11
C ALA A 50 -16.19 4.29 5.81
N THR A 51 -17.23 3.91 5.05
CA THR A 51 -18.46 3.40 5.67
C THR A 51 -18.25 1.97 6.16
N PRO A 52 -18.94 1.52 7.21
CA PRO A 52 -18.82 0.14 7.70
C PRO A 52 -19.10 -0.90 6.60
N GLU A 53 -20.07 -0.63 5.74
CA GLU A 53 -20.44 -1.51 4.63
C GLU A 53 -19.33 -1.58 3.57
N ALA A 54 -18.59 -0.50 3.36
CA ALA A 54 -17.46 -0.46 2.43
C ALA A 54 -16.31 -1.31 2.93
N VAL A 55 -15.98 -1.20 4.21
CA VAL A 55 -14.96 -2.04 4.84
C VAL A 55 -15.39 -3.50 4.82
N ALA A 56 -16.64 -3.80 5.19
CA ALA A 56 -17.15 -5.17 5.30
C ALA A 56 -17.15 -5.96 3.97
N ARG A 57 -17.37 -5.30 2.84
CA ARG A 57 -17.36 -5.96 1.52
C ARG A 57 -16.00 -5.99 0.84
N SER A 58 -15.03 -5.27 1.40
CA SER A 58 -13.69 -5.17 0.81
C SER A 58 -12.93 -6.47 0.95
N ARG A 59 -11.94 -6.66 0.07
CA ARG A 59 -11.16 -7.88 -0.02
C ARG A 59 -9.69 -7.54 -0.18
N ASP A 60 -8.84 -8.40 0.35
CA ASP A 60 -7.41 -8.33 0.14
C ASP A 60 -7.05 -8.71 -1.30
N GLU A 61 -6.48 -7.76 -2.04
CA GLU A 61 -6.02 -7.93 -3.41
C GLU A 61 -4.48 -7.93 -3.44
N PRO A 62 -3.84 -8.95 -4.05
CA PRO A 62 -2.40 -9.14 -3.95
C PRO A 62 -1.62 -8.16 -4.83
N LEU A 63 -0.45 -7.74 -4.35
CA LEU A 63 0.46 -6.84 -5.05
C LEU A 63 1.72 -7.57 -5.48
N CYS A 64 2.11 -7.45 -6.76
CA CYS A 64 3.37 -8.04 -7.19
C CYS A 64 4.58 -7.25 -6.64
N PRO A 65 5.73 -7.92 -6.43
CA PRO A 65 6.93 -7.29 -5.86
C PRO A 65 7.36 -6.01 -6.60
N ASP A 66 7.32 -6.00 -7.94
CA ASP A 66 7.69 -4.83 -8.74
C ASP A 66 6.78 -3.61 -8.50
N CYS A 67 5.50 -3.83 -8.19
CA CYS A 67 4.57 -2.75 -7.89
C CYS A 67 4.72 -2.28 -6.44
N HIS A 68 5.00 -3.22 -5.52
CA HIS A 68 5.31 -2.90 -4.12
C HIS A 68 6.58 -2.04 -4.03
N GLU A 69 7.67 -2.47 -4.63
CA GLU A 69 8.95 -1.75 -4.62
C GLU A 69 8.83 -0.34 -5.23
N ARG A 70 7.99 -0.20 -6.26
CA ARG A 70 7.71 1.10 -6.88
C ARG A 70 6.92 2.02 -5.95
N ALA A 71 5.95 1.47 -5.22
CA ALA A 71 5.17 2.22 -4.24
C ALA A 71 6.07 2.71 -3.10
N GLU A 72 6.93 1.84 -2.57
CA GLU A 72 7.94 2.18 -1.55
C GLU A 72 8.87 3.31 -2.03
N ARG A 73 9.39 3.19 -3.26
CA ARG A 73 10.23 4.25 -3.86
C ARG A 73 9.50 5.58 -4.03
N TYR A 74 8.19 5.55 -4.25
CA TYR A 74 7.38 6.76 -4.35
C TYR A 74 7.12 7.37 -2.97
N GLY A 75 6.77 6.55 -1.97
CA GLY A 75 6.61 6.98 -0.58
C GLY A 75 7.86 7.66 -0.03
N ALA A 76 9.03 7.05 -0.21
CA ALA A 76 10.31 7.59 0.24
C ALA A 76 10.67 8.96 -0.40
N ARG A 77 10.09 9.31 -1.56
CA ARG A 77 10.27 10.63 -2.18
C ARG A 77 9.32 11.69 -1.63
N LEU A 78 8.19 11.27 -1.08
CA LEU A 78 7.18 12.16 -0.50
C LEU A 78 7.46 12.46 0.97
N ASP A 79 8.22 11.60 1.66
CA ASP A 79 8.67 11.88 3.01
C ASP A 79 9.51 13.18 3.02
N PRO A 80 9.18 14.15 3.89
CA PRO A 80 9.98 15.35 4.03
C PRO A 80 11.42 14.93 4.42
N PRO A 81 12.46 15.56 3.84
CA PRO A 81 13.81 15.28 4.26
C PRO A 81 13.94 15.52 5.77
N PRO A 82 14.80 14.77 6.47
CA PRO A 82 15.04 15.03 7.88
C PRO A 82 15.43 16.50 8.04
N PRO A 83 14.98 17.17 9.12
CA PRO A 83 15.34 18.55 9.36
C PRO A 83 16.86 18.67 9.37
N PRO A 84 17.42 19.73 8.78
CA PRO A 84 18.85 19.81 8.62
C PRO A 84 19.52 19.93 9.99
N GLN A 85 20.59 19.17 10.19
CA GLN A 85 21.28 19.04 11.48
C GLN A 85 22.26 20.20 11.67
N TRP A 86 21.75 21.41 11.88
CA TRP A 86 22.55 22.56 12.29
C TRP A 86 22.58 22.62 13.83
N PRO A 87 23.69 23.02 14.46
CA PRO A 87 23.78 23.10 15.93
C PRO A 87 22.75 24.02 16.61
N THR A 88 22.02 24.85 15.87
CA THR A 88 21.25 26.00 16.41
C THR A 88 19.81 26.13 15.88
N TRP A 89 19.17 25.06 15.38
CA TRP A 89 17.76 25.14 14.97
C TRP A 89 16.77 24.67 16.06
N PRO A 90 15.62 25.37 16.26
CA PRO A 90 15.26 26.67 15.68
C PRO A 90 16.02 27.82 16.36
N PRO A 91 16.27 28.94 15.66
CA PRO A 91 16.80 30.14 16.29
C PRO A 91 15.79 30.60 17.34
N SER A 92 16.18 30.54 18.62
CA SER A 92 15.44 31.19 19.69
C SER A 92 15.35 32.67 19.36
N GLY A 93 14.16 33.10 18.94
CA GLY A 93 13.84 34.51 18.80
C GLY A 93 13.95 35.18 20.17
N ASN A 94 14.66 36.30 20.20
CA ASN A 94 14.74 37.20 21.33
C ASN A 94 13.49 38.09 21.36
#